data_AF-A0A2S9RA78-F1
#
_entry.id   AF-A0A2S9RA78-F1
#
_cell.length_a   1.000
_cell.length_b   1.000
_cell.length_c   1.000
_cell.angle_alpha   90.00
_cell.angle_beta   90.00
_cell.angle_gamma   90.00
#
_symmetry.space_group_name_H-M   'P 1'
#
loop_
_entity.id
_entity.type
_entity.pdbx_description
1 polymer ?
#
loop_
_entity_poly.entity_id
_entity_poly.type
_entity_poly.pdbx_seq_one_letter_code
_entity_poly.pdbx_strand_id
1 'polypeptide(L)'
;MWQLVGFYLGWIGGKGKGRALGVGEVKFTGQILPTAKKVVYRIHMKRVINRKLVMGMADGEVEVDGRVIYTATDLKVGLFQDTSTF
;
A
#
# COMPACT_ATOMS: atom_id res chain seq x y z
N MET A 1 0.63 -4.24 -1.91
CA MET A 1 0.47 -3.31 -0.76
C MET A 1 -0.06 -1.94 -1.16
N TRP A 2 0.59 -1.20 -2.08
CA TRP A 2 0.05 0.10 -2.55
C TRP A 2 -1.41 0.06 -3.02
N GLN A 3 -1.81 -1.00 -3.73
CA GLN A 3 -3.20 -1.18 -4.15
C GLN A 3 -4.18 -1.13 -2.97
N LEU A 4 -3.84 -1.77 -1.84
CA LEU A 4 -4.69 -1.79 -0.64
C LEU A 4 -4.74 -0.42 0.05
N VAL A 5 -3.62 0.30 0.09
CA VAL A 5 -3.60 1.69 0.59
C VAL A 5 -4.50 2.58 -0.29
N GLY A 6 -4.38 2.47 -1.63
CA GLY A 6 -5.23 3.20 -2.56
C GLY A 6 -6.72 2.84 -2.46
N PHE A 7 -7.02 1.55 -2.32
CA PHE A 7 -8.38 1.07 -2.06
C PHE A 7 -8.93 1.67 -0.77
N TYR A 8 -8.15 1.65 0.31
CA TYR A 8 -8.55 2.24 1.60
C TYR A 8 -8.88 3.72 1.46
N LEU A 9 -8.08 4.50 0.72
CA LEU A 9 -8.37 5.91 0.46
C LEU A 9 -9.71 6.11 -0.27
N GLY A 10 -10.02 5.26 -1.25
CA GLY A 10 -11.34 5.26 -1.90
C GLY A 10 -12.46 4.84 -0.96
N TRP A 11 -12.21 3.82 -0.13
CA TRP A 11 -13.17 3.27 0.84
C TRP A 11 -13.61 4.29 1.90
N ILE A 12 -12.70 5.15 2.36
CA ILE A 12 -13.03 6.25 3.29
C ILE A 12 -13.60 7.50 2.59
N GLY A 13 -13.98 7.40 1.31
CA GLY A 13 -14.63 8.47 0.55
C GLY A 13 -13.70 9.41 -0.21
N GLY A 14 -12.40 9.10 -0.29
CA GLY A 14 -11.46 9.83 -1.14
C GLY A 14 -11.84 9.74 -2.61
N LYS A 15 -11.81 10.87 -3.31
CA LYS A 15 -12.11 10.94 -4.75
C LYS A 15 -10.83 11.12 -5.57
N GLY A 16 -10.81 10.53 -6.76
CA GLY A 16 -9.72 10.65 -7.72
C GLY A 16 -9.13 9.30 -8.11
N LYS A 17 -8.17 9.33 -9.04
CA LYS A 17 -7.45 8.18 -9.57
C LYS A 17 -6.22 7.91 -8.71
N GLY A 18 -6.05 6.68 -8.24
CA GLY A 18 -4.93 6.29 -7.39
C GLY A 18 -3.60 6.25 -8.13
N ARG A 19 -2.53 6.75 -7.51
CA ARG A 19 -1.13 6.62 -7.93
C ARG A 19 -0.26 6.27 -6.73
N ALA A 20 0.55 5.22 -6.86
CA ALA A 20 1.60 4.94 -5.91
C ALA A 20 2.69 6.02 -6.05
N LEU A 21 3.12 6.59 -4.92
CA LEU A 21 4.10 7.67 -4.88
C LEU A 21 5.47 7.21 -4.38
N GLY A 22 5.59 5.95 -3.98
CA GLY A 22 6.82 5.34 -3.50
C GLY A 22 6.66 4.69 -2.14
N VAL A 23 7.80 4.30 -1.59
CA VAL A 23 7.97 3.58 -0.32
C VAL A 23 9.29 4.06 0.30
N GLY A 24 9.38 4.05 1.64
CA GLY A 24 10.62 4.35 2.34
C GLY A 24 11.61 3.21 2.19
N GLU A 25 11.41 2.13 2.97
CA GLU A 25 12.22 0.91 2.90
C GLU A 25 11.37 -0.28 2.47
N VAL A 26 11.96 -1.19 1.69
CA VAL A 26 11.39 -2.51 1.41
C VAL A 26 12.45 -3.56 1.69
N LYS A 27 12.08 -4.59 2.45
CA LYS A 27 12.94 -5.74 2.72
C LYS A 27 12.28 -7.02 2.23
N PHE A 28 13.04 -7.82 1.49
CA PHE A 28 12.66 -9.16 1.07
C PHE A 28 13.56 -10.18 1.78
N THR A 29 13.02 -10.97 2.69
CA THR A 29 13.78 -11.96 3.49
C THR A 29 13.30 -13.39 3.27
N GLY A 30 12.42 -13.60 2.29
CA GLY A 30 11.86 -14.90 1.92
C GLY A 30 11.29 -14.86 0.51
N GLN A 31 10.49 -15.88 0.17
CA GLN A 31 9.90 -16.02 -1.16
C GLN A 31 8.56 -16.75 -1.08
N ILE A 32 7.76 -16.60 -2.13
CA ILE A 32 6.50 -17.34 -2.32
C ILE A 32 6.76 -18.41 -3.38
N LEU A 33 6.71 -19.68 -2.99
CA LEU A 33 6.89 -20.81 -3.92
C LEU A 33 5.54 -21.24 -4.52
N PRO A 34 5.54 -21.95 -5.67
CA PRO A 34 4.30 -22.50 -6.25
C PRO A 34 3.52 -23.46 -5.34
N THR A 35 4.17 -24.01 -4.31
CA THR A 35 3.57 -24.90 -3.30
C THR A 35 2.86 -24.15 -2.17
N ALA A 36 3.02 -22.83 -2.08
CA ALA A 36 2.39 -22.01 -1.05
C ALA A 36 0.86 -22.01 -1.18
N LYS A 37 0.15 -21.93 -0.04
CA LYS A 37 -1.32 -22.01 -0.01
C LYS A 37 -1.97 -20.63 0.05
N LYS A 38 -1.42 -19.72 0.85
CA LYS A 38 -2.03 -18.42 1.11
C LYS A 38 -0.98 -17.34 1.36
N VAL A 39 -1.18 -16.21 0.69
CA VAL A 39 -0.47 -14.96 0.95
C VAL A 39 -1.41 -14.01 1.69
N VAL A 40 -0.95 -13.43 2.80
CA VAL A 40 -1.69 -12.45 3.58
C VAL A 40 -0.96 -11.12 3.50
N TYR A 41 -1.68 -10.06 3.15
CA TYR A 41 -1.20 -8.68 3.19
C TYR A 41 -1.76 -8.00 4.43
N ARG A 42 -0.90 -7.46 5.28
CA ARG A 42 -1.28 -6.65 6.45
C ARG A 42 -0.86 -5.21 6.19
N ILE A 43 -1.77 -4.27 6.34
CA ILE A 43 -1.52 -2.85 6.11
C ILE A 43 -1.86 -2.09 7.38
N HIS A 44 -0.91 -1.30 7.86
CA HIS A 44 -1.04 -0.47 9.05
C HIS A 44 -1.02 0.99 8.61
N MET A 45 -2.20 1.60 8.48
CA MET A 45 -2.31 3.01 8.13
C MET A 45 -1.67 3.88 9.22
N LYS A 46 -0.67 4.68 8.85
CA LYS A 46 0.02 5.61 9.76
C LYS A 46 -0.62 6.99 9.73
N ARG A 47 -0.95 7.45 8.53
CA ARG A 47 -1.46 8.81 8.30
C ARG A 47 -2.34 8.85 7.07
N VAL A 48 -3.43 9.60 7.17
CA VAL A 48 -4.26 10.00 6.03
C VAL A 48 -4.26 11.52 5.99
N ILE A 49 -3.97 12.08 4.81
CA ILE A 49 -4.04 13.51 4.54
C ILE A 49 -5.21 13.70 3.58
N ASN A 50 -6.23 14.44 4.01
CA ASN A 50 -7.41 14.75 3.20
C ASN A 50 -7.54 16.27 3.05
N ARG A 51 -6.76 16.85 2.12
CA ARG A 51 -6.78 18.29 1.80
C ARG A 51 -6.91 18.46 0.29
N LYS A 52 -6.20 19.41 -0.32
CA LYS A 52 -6.15 19.58 -1.79
C LYS A 52 -5.69 18.31 -2.52
N LEU A 53 -4.79 17.54 -1.89
CA LEU A 53 -4.39 16.21 -2.32
C LEU A 53 -4.80 15.21 -1.24
N VAL A 54 -5.48 14.12 -1.65
CA VAL A 54 -5.75 12.98 -0.77
C VAL A 54 -4.55 12.04 -0.83
N MET A 55 -3.94 11.73 0.31
CA MET A 55 -2.78 10.85 0.40
C MET A 55 -2.86 9.93 1.62
N GLY A 56 -2.48 8.67 1.43
CA GLY A 56 -2.33 7.68 2.49
C GLY A 56 -0.87 7.29 2.67
N MET A 57 -0.46 7.15 3.93
CA MET A 57 0.82 6.59 4.35
C MET A 57 0.58 5.37 5.22
N ALA A 58 1.28 4.27 4.95
CA ALA A 58 1.14 3.03 5.69
C ALA A 58 2.46 2.26 5.78
N ASP A 59 2.61 1.46 6.83
CA ASP A 59 3.55 0.35 6.83
C ASP A 59 2.79 -0.93 6.43
N GLY A 60 3.51 -1.93 5.94
CA GLY A 60 2.87 -3.17 5.50
C GLY A 60 3.77 -4.39 5.56
N GLU A 61 3.13 -5.54 5.69
CA GLU A 61 3.77 -6.84 5.76
C GLU A 61 3.12 -7.78 4.74
N VAL A 62 3.95 -8.68 4.20
CA VAL A 62 3.49 -9.82 3.41
C VAL A 62 3.91 -11.09 4.13
N GLU A 63 2.92 -11.93 4.39
CA GLU A 63 3.05 -13.22 5.04
C GLU A 63 2.70 -14.32 4.03
N VAL A 64 3.48 -15.40 3.99
CA VAL A 64 3.15 -16.62 3.26
C VAL A 64 2.99 -17.75 4.27
N ASP A 65 1.82 -18.39 4.28
CA ASP A 65 1.49 -19.54 5.14
C ASP A 65 1.91 -19.37 6.62
N GLY A 66 1.64 -18.20 7.21
CA GLY A 66 1.97 -17.92 8.61
C GLY A 66 3.30 -17.18 8.85
N ARG A 67 4.17 -17.05 7.84
CA ARG A 67 5.50 -16.46 8.00
C ARG A 67 5.63 -15.13 7.26
N VAL A 68 6.01 -14.07 7.97
CA VAL A 68 6.36 -12.76 7.37
C VAL A 68 7.62 -12.90 6.54
N ILE A 69 7.55 -12.49 5.27
CA ILE A 69 8.65 -12.57 4.31
C ILE A 69 9.02 -11.21 3.74
N TYR A 70 8.07 -10.28 3.65
CA TYR A 70 8.31 -8.92 3.16
C TYR A 70 7.82 -7.90 4.17
N THR A 71 8.58 -6.81 4.32
CA THR A 71 8.17 -5.63 5.08
C THR A 71 8.37 -4.39 4.23
N ALA A 72 7.48 -3.42 4.39
CA ALA A 72 7.58 -2.12 3.74
C ALA A 72 7.24 -1.02 4.73
N THR A 73 8.09 0.01 4.79
CA THR A 73 7.85 1.20 5.60
C THR A 73 7.50 2.39 4.73
N ASP A 74 6.61 3.25 5.21
CA ASP A 74 6.20 4.50 4.57
C ASP A 74 5.75 4.33 3.11
N LEU A 75 4.91 3.33 2.83
CA LEU A 75 4.16 3.22 1.57
C LEU A 75 3.32 4.48 1.39
N LYS A 76 3.45 5.15 0.24
CA LYS A 76 2.69 6.36 -0.11
C LYS A 76 1.80 6.13 -1.31
N VAL A 77 0.52 6.50 -1.20
CA VAL A 77 -0.44 6.53 -2.33
C VAL A 77 -1.21 7.83 -2.29
N GLY A 78 -1.36 8.48 -3.45
CA GLY A 78 -2.19 9.67 -3.62
C GLY A 78 -3.39 9.41 -4.53
N LEU A 79 -4.48 10.16 -4.35
CA LEU A 79 -5.59 10.24 -5.31
C LEU A 79 -5.56 11.57 -6.04
N PHE A 80 -5.65 11.52 -7.37
CA PHE A 80 -5.54 12.69 -8.23
C PHE A 80 -6.78 12.83 -9.12
N GLN A 81 -7.32 14.05 -9.24
CA GLN A 81 -8.49 14.29 -10.10
C GLN A 81 -8.11 14.19 -11.59
N ASP A 82 -7.00 14.82 -11.94
CA ASP A 82 -6.36 14.72 -13.24
C ASP A 82 -4.98 14.10 -13.11
N THR A 83 -4.65 13.21 -14.04
CA THR A 83 -3.39 12.47 -14.11
C THR A 83 -2.65 12.73 -15.41
N SER A 84 -3.06 13.74 -16.19
CA SER A 84 -2.44 14.13 -17.46
C SER A 84 -1.00 14.64 -17.31
N THR A 85 -0.63 15.12 -16.12
CA THR A 85 0.68 15.72 -15.80
C THR A 85 1.64 14.78 -15.05
N PHE A 86 1.27 13.49 -14.93
CA PHE A 86 2.10 12.45 -14.31
C PHE A 86 2.98 11.72 -15.31
#